data_AF-A0A3N0ZUG9-F1
#
_entry.id   AF-A0A3N0ZUG9-F1
#
_cell.length_a   1.000
_cell.length_b   1.000
_cell.length_c   1.000
_cell.angle_alpha   90.00
_cell.angle_beta   90.00
_cell.angle_gamma   90.00
#
_symmetry.space_group_name_H-M   'P 1'
#
loop_
_entity.id
_entity.type
_entity.pdbx_description
1 polymer ?
#
loop_
_entity_poly.entity_id
_entity_poly.type
_entity_poly.pdbx_seq_one_letter_code
_entity_poly.pdbx_strand_id
1 'polypeptide(L)'
;MKGRDMKKELPAVILLIIPFALILIFWNQFPERIPINWSLSKESEFFTGKTVGLFFGPILNLIFYLLFLFLPRIVVRDEIKLLFNKSYFILRYAVTIILFVFFMTIFFVALGAN
;
A
#
# COMPACT_ATOMS: atom_id res chain seq x y z
N MET A 1 -1.46 -1.59 -26.56
CA MET A 1 -0.55 -1.88 -25.43
C MET A 1 0.12 -3.21 -25.69
N LYS A 2 1.44 -3.22 -25.95
CA LYS A 2 2.22 -4.47 -26.10
C LYS A 2 1.99 -5.34 -24.86
N GLY A 3 1.75 -6.64 -25.03
CA GLY A 3 1.32 -7.56 -23.98
C GLY A 3 2.06 -7.36 -22.65
N ARG A 4 1.30 -7.30 -21.56
CA ARG A 4 1.82 -7.04 -20.22
C ARG A 4 2.81 -8.15 -19.85
N ASP A 5 4.06 -7.77 -19.59
CA ASP A 5 5.07 -8.73 -19.17
C ASP A 5 4.83 -9.10 -17.72
N MET A 6 4.25 -10.28 -17.49
CA MET A 6 3.88 -10.76 -16.15
C MET A 6 5.07 -10.79 -15.19
N LYS A 7 6.29 -11.01 -15.70
CA LYS A 7 7.51 -11.01 -14.88
C LYS A 7 7.81 -9.64 -14.30
N LYS A 8 7.42 -8.56 -14.98
CA LYS A 8 7.60 -7.18 -14.52
C LYS A 8 6.55 -6.72 -13.54
N GLU A 9 5.44 -7.44 -13.39
CA GLU A 9 4.39 -7.12 -12.41
C GLU A 9 4.56 -7.92 -11.11
N LEU A 10 5.24 -9.07 -11.19
CA LEU A 10 5.43 -9.97 -10.06
C LEU A 10 6.00 -9.28 -8.80
N PRO A 11 7.02 -8.41 -8.88
CA PRO A 11 7.53 -7.72 -7.69
C PRO A 11 6.48 -6.84 -7.01
N ALA A 12 5.71 -6.06 -7.77
CA ALA A 12 4.62 -5.25 -7.21
C ALA A 12 3.54 -6.11 -6.55
N VAL A 13 3.18 -7.24 -7.17
CA VAL A 13 2.19 -8.17 -6.60
C VAL A 13 2.70 -8.77 -5.28
N ILE A 14 3.98 -9.13 -5.19
CA ILE A 14 4.59 -9.61 -3.94
C ILE A 14 4.50 -8.54 -2.85
N LEU A 15 4.83 -7.28 -3.17
CA LEU A 15 4.71 -6.15 -2.24
C LEU A 15 3.26 -5.89 -1.78
N LEU A 16 2.26 -6.23 -2.59
CA LEU A 16 0.85 -6.12 -2.20
C LEU A 16 0.43 -7.26 -1.28
N ILE A 17 0.95 -8.48 -1.46
CA ILE A 17 0.53 -9.67 -0.70
C ILE A 17 1.22 -9.75 0.66
N ILE A 18 2.51 -9.41 0.73
CA ILE A 18 3.31 -9.50 1.98
C ILE A 18 2.62 -8.84 3.17
N PRO A 19 2.09 -7.60 3.08
CA PRO A 19 1.42 -6.96 4.21
C PRO A 19 0.24 -7.76 4.77
N PHE A 20 -0.61 -8.34 3.91
CA PHE A 20 -1.73 -9.17 4.37
C PHE A 20 -1.25 -10.44 5.05
N ALA A 21 -0.23 -11.10 4.48
CA ALA A 21 0.37 -12.29 5.09
C ALA A 21 0.96 -11.97 6.48
N LEU A 22 1.68 -10.85 6.60
CA LEU A 22 2.25 -10.40 7.86
C LEU A 22 1.17 -10.12 8.92
N ILE A 23 0.08 -9.44 8.57
CA ILE A 23 -1.02 -9.18 9.50
C ILE A 23 -1.61 -10.50 10.03
N LEU A 24 -1.82 -11.47 9.14
CA LEU A 24 -2.41 -12.77 9.52
C LEU A 24 -1.47 -13.59 10.40
N ILE A 25 -0.17 -13.63 10.09
CA ILE A 25 0.84 -14.38 10.86
C ILE A 25 1.00 -13.77 12.26
N PHE A 26 1.01 -12.45 12.37
CA PHE A 26 1.28 -11.72 13.62
C PHE A 26 0.01 -11.26 14.34
N TRP A 27 -1.19 -11.71 13.92
CA TRP A 27 -2.47 -11.18 14.39
C TRP A 27 -2.62 -11.13 15.92
N ASN A 28 -2.18 -12.19 16.60
CA ASN A 28 -2.28 -12.32 18.05
C ASN A 28 -1.16 -11.56 18.79
N GLN A 29 -0.18 -11.02 18.07
CA GLN A 29 0.93 -10.21 18.59
C GLN A 29 0.68 -8.72 18.39
N PHE A 30 -0.53 -8.28 18.05
CA PHE A 30 -0.84 -6.86 17.99
C PHE A 30 -1.71 -6.44 19.16
N PRO A 31 -1.48 -5.23 19.71
CA PRO A 31 -2.37 -4.68 20.72
C PRO A 31 -3.76 -4.42 20.12
N GLU A 32 -4.82 -4.42 20.93
CA GLU A 32 -6.18 -4.14 20.47
C GLU A 32 -6.33 -2.73 19.88
N ARG A 33 -5.44 -1.81 20.29
CA ARG A 33 -5.40 -0.43 19.81
C ARG A 33 -4.04 -0.11 19.20
N ILE A 34 -4.07 0.42 17.98
CA ILE A 34 -2.88 0.79 17.21
C ILE A 34 -2.78 2.31 17.20
N PRO A 35 -1.62 2.89 17.58
CA PRO A 35 -1.41 4.32 17.45
C PRO A 35 -1.40 4.71 15.97
N ILE A 36 -2.19 5.73 15.62
CA ILE A 36 -2.25 6.33 14.28
C ILE A 36 -1.68 7.75 14.29
N ASN A 37 -0.90 8.09 15.32
CA ASN A 37 -0.19 9.35 15.35
C ASN A 37 1.14 9.24 14.57
N TRP A 38 1.36 10.22 13.71
CA TRP A 38 2.66 10.48 13.07
C TRP A 38 3.41 11.60 13.81
N SER A 39 2.82 12.09 14.92
CA SER A 39 3.35 13.23 15.65
C SER A 39 4.54 12.80 16.49
N LEU A 40 5.64 13.53 16.35
CA LEU A 40 6.78 13.45 17.27
C LEU A 40 6.45 14.08 18.63
N SER A 41 5.33 14.80 18.76
CA SER A 41 4.85 15.36 20.02
C SER A 41 3.98 14.36 20.78
N LYS A 42 4.15 14.32 22.10
CA LYS A 42 3.39 13.45 23.02
C LYS A 42 1.95 13.90 23.27
N GLU A 43 1.51 14.98 22.63
CA GLU A 43 0.28 15.70 23.02
C GLU A 43 -0.98 15.22 22.29
N SER A 44 -0.86 14.38 21.26
CA SER A 44 -2.03 13.78 20.60
C SER A 44 -1.84 12.28 20.37
N GLU A 45 -2.53 11.51 21.20
CA GLU A 45 -2.61 10.06 21.09
C GLU A 45 -3.90 9.69 20.33
N PHE A 46 -3.83 9.71 19.00
CA PHE A 46 -4.88 9.12 18.19
C PHE A 46 -4.63 7.62 18.08
N PHE A 47 -5.60 6.82 18.51
CA PHE A 47 -5.59 5.36 18.38
C PHE A 47 -6.76 4.89 17.52
N THR A 48 -6.57 3.76 16.87
CA THR A 48 -7.64 3.04 16.16
C THR A 48 -7.66 1.57 16.57
N GLY A 49 -8.74 0.86 16.29
CA GLY A 49 -8.79 -0.59 16.51
C GLY A 49 -7.83 -1.33 15.58
N LYS A 50 -7.23 -2.43 16.06
CA LYS A 50 -6.20 -3.18 15.32
C LYS A 50 -6.57 -3.55 13.89
N THR A 51 -7.83 -3.90 13.64
CA THR A 51 -8.32 -4.20 12.29
C THR A 51 -8.14 -3.02 11.34
N VAL A 52 -8.61 -1.84 11.73
CA VAL A 52 -8.50 -0.64 10.87
C VAL A 52 -7.05 -0.19 10.77
N GLY A 53 -6.33 -0.16 11.89
CA GLY A 53 -4.93 0.31 11.93
C GLY A 53 -3.99 -0.51 11.05
N LEU A 54 -4.20 -1.82 10.98
CA LEU A 54 -3.34 -2.72 10.21
C LEU A 54 -3.80 -2.89 8.76
N PHE A 55 -5.11 -3.01 8.49
CA PHE A 55 -5.60 -3.28 7.12
C PHE A 55 -5.78 -2.05 6.25
N PHE A 56 -5.89 -0.84 6.82
CA PHE A 56 -6.10 0.38 6.04
C PHE A 56 -4.98 0.61 5.01
N GLY A 57 -3.71 0.56 5.42
CA GLY A 57 -2.57 0.76 4.53
C GLY A 57 -2.50 -0.25 3.37
N PRO A 58 -2.54 -1.57 3.62
CA PRO A 58 -2.53 -2.60 2.59
C PRO A 58 -3.72 -2.52 1.63
N ILE A 59 -4.93 -2.27 2.14
CA ILE A 59 -6.12 -2.09 1.30
C ILE A 59 -5.98 -0.84 0.43
N LEU A 60 -5.51 0.27 1.00
CA LEU A 60 -5.28 1.50 0.25
C LEU A 60 -4.25 1.28 -0.86
N ASN A 61 -3.17 0.56 -0.58
CA ASN A 61 -2.16 0.20 -1.58
C ASN A 61 -2.74 -0.66 -2.71
N LEU A 62 -3.54 -1.67 -2.36
CA LEU A 62 -4.26 -2.49 -3.35
C LEU A 62 -5.19 -1.65 -4.22
N ILE A 63 -5.96 -0.73 -3.62
CA ILE A 63 -6.86 0.17 -4.35
C ILE A 63 -6.06 1.04 -5.32
N PHE A 64 -4.97 1.68 -4.89
CA PHE A 64 -4.13 2.50 -5.77
C PHE A 64 -3.48 1.68 -6.88
N TYR A 65 -2.98 0.48 -6.57
CA TYR A 65 -2.42 -0.40 -7.59
C TYR A 65 -3.46 -0.76 -8.65
N LEU A 66 -4.67 -1.15 -8.25
CA LEU A 66 -5.76 -1.47 -9.17
C LEU A 66 -6.24 -0.24 -9.95
N LEU A 67 -6.36 0.91 -9.29
CA LEU A 67 -6.69 2.18 -9.92
C LEU A 67 -5.68 2.47 -11.04
N PHE A 68 -4.39 2.45 -10.75
CA PHE A 68 -3.37 2.70 -11.76
C PHE A 68 -3.28 1.57 -12.80
N LEU A 69 -3.62 0.33 -12.44
CA LEU A 69 -3.66 -0.76 -13.40
C LEU A 69 -4.76 -0.57 -14.46
N PHE A 70 -5.92 -0.05 -14.05
CA PHE A 70 -7.11 0.05 -14.90
C PHE A 70 -7.33 1.45 -15.49
N LEU A 71 -6.80 2.51 -14.90
CA LEU A 71 -6.94 3.89 -15.40
C LEU A 71 -6.64 4.03 -16.91
N PRO A 72 -5.56 3.41 -17.46
CA PRO A 72 -5.26 3.55 -18.89
C PRO A 72 -6.34 2.98 -19.82
N ARG A 73 -7.17 2.06 -19.32
CA ARG A 73 -8.27 1.45 -20.08
C ARG A 73 -9.53 2.32 -20.06
N ILE A 74 -9.69 3.14 -19.02
CA ILE A 74 -10.85 4.02 -18.85
C ILE A 74 -10.65 5.30 -19.66
N VAL A 75 -9.40 5.74 -19.84
CA VAL A 75 -9.09 6.96 -20.59
C VAL A 75 -9.35 6.78 -22.09
N VAL A 76 -10.29 7.58 -22.60
CA VAL A 76 -10.70 7.59 -24.02
C VAL A 76 -9.77 8.46 -24.87
N ARG A 77 -9.31 9.61 -24.33
CA ARG A 77 -8.53 10.62 -25.08
C ARG A 77 -7.12 10.15 -25.44
N ASP A 78 -6.78 10.17 -26.72
CA ASP A 78 -5.49 9.67 -27.21
C ASP A 78 -4.28 10.51 -26.75
N GLU A 79 -4.46 11.82 -26.56
CA GLU A 79 -3.44 12.72 -26.02
C GLU A 79 -2.98 12.29 -24.61
N ILE A 80 -3.93 11.87 -23.77
CA ILE A 80 -3.65 11.36 -22.42
C ILE A 80 -3.04 9.95 -22.49
N LYS A 81 -3.35 9.17 -23.54
CA LYS A 81 -2.75 7.84 -23.72
C LYS A 81 -1.24 7.88 -23.94
N LEU A 82 -0.72 8.99 -24.48
CA LEU A 82 0.72 9.21 -24.62
C LEU A 82 1.44 9.34 -23.25
N LEU A 83 0.71 9.70 -22.19
CA LEU A 83 1.21 9.73 -20.81
C LEU A 83 1.35 8.31 -20.21
N PHE A 84 0.64 7.31 -20.74
CA PHE A 84 0.72 5.90 -20.30
C PHE A 84 1.93 5.18 -20.90
N ASN A 85 3.10 5.82 -20.80
CA ASN A 85 4.39 5.29 -21.20
C ASN A 85 5.15 4.73 -19.97
N LYS A 86 6.47 4.57 -20.09
CA LYS A 86 7.35 4.09 -19.01
C LYS A 86 7.18 4.86 -17.69
N SER A 87 6.92 6.16 -17.74
CA SER A 87 6.74 7.02 -16.55
C SER A 87 5.53 6.59 -15.71
N TYR A 88 4.47 6.10 -16.35
CA TYR A 88 3.29 5.63 -15.63
C TYR A 88 3.53 4.32 -14.87
N PHE A 89 4.30 3.40 -15.48
CA PHE A 89 4.75 2.19 -14.79
C PHE A 89 5.59 2.54 -13.55
N ILE A 90 6.50 3.51 -13.69
CA ILE A 90 7.34 4.01 -12.59
C ILE A 90 6.47 4.62 -11.49
N LEU A 91 5.49 5.46 -11.82
CA LEU A 91 4.57 6.07 -10.86
C LEU A 91 3.84 5.02 -10.02
N ARG A 92 3.22 4.03 -10.67
CA ARG A 92 2.50 2.96 -9.96
C ARG A 92 3.43 2.18 -9.02
N TYR A 93 4.65 1.87 -9.47
CA TYR A 93 5.66 1.22 -8.63
C TYR A 93 6.08 2.07 -7.43
N ALA A 94 6.34 3.36 -7.67
CA ALA A 94 6.71 4.30 -6.61
C ALA A 94 5.61 4.40 -5.54
N VAL A 95 4.35 4.55 -5.94
CA VAL A 95 3.22 4.57 -4.99
C VAL A 95 3.13 3.26 -4.22
N THR A 96 3.28 2.11 -4.91
CA THR A 96 3.23 0.79 -4.26
C THR A 96 4.32 0.64 -3.19
N ILE A 97 5.55 1.06 -3.51
CA ILE A 97 6.70 0.99 -2.59
C ILE A 97 6.51 1.97 -1.42
N ILE A 98 6.09 3.21 -1.67
CA ILE A 98 5.88 4.21 -0.62
C ILE A 98 4.83 3.71 0.38
N LEU A 99 3.69 3.23 -0.11
CA LEU A 99 2.62 2.71 0.75
C LEU A 99 3.04 1.41 1.46
N PHE A 100 3.88 0.58 0.83
CA PHE A 100 4.46 -0.59 1.49
C PHE A 100 5.38 -0.19 2.64
N VAL A 101 6.32 0.74 2.42
CA VAL A 101 7.23 1.24 3.47
C VAL A 101 6.43 1.85 4.61
N PHE A 102 5.40 2.64 4.29
CA PHE A 102 4.52 3.24 5.27
C PHE A 102 3.72 2.21 6.07
N PHE A 103 3.28 1.12 5.44
CA PHE A 103 2.71 0.00 6.19
C PHE A 103 3.74 -0.65 7.13
N MET A 104 4.98 -0.85 6.67
CA MET A 104 6.02 -1.48 7.50
C MET A 104 6.34 -0.65 8.74
N THR A 105 6.29 0.68 8.67
CA THR A 105 6.49 1.52 9.87
C THR A 105 5.37 1.30 10.89
N ILE A 106 4.10 1.30 10.46
CA ILE A 106 2.94 1.01 11.33
C ILE A 106 3.07 -0.40 11.92
N PHE A 107 3.42 -1.38 11.10
CA PHE A 107 3.58 -2.78 11.52
C PHE A 107 4.61 -2.94 12.64
N PHE A 108 5.79 -2.34 12.49
CA PHE A 108 6.84 -2.44 13.52
C PHE A 108 6.52 -1.64 14.78
N VAL A 109 5.91 -0.46 14.64
CA VAL A 109 5.44 0.33 15.80
C VAL A 109 4.37 -0.45 16.56
N ALA A 110 3.44 -1.09 15.86
CA ALA A 110 2.40 -1.89 16.45
C ALA A 110 2.93 -3.13 17.19
N LEU A 111 3.92 -3.83 16.62
CA LEU A 111 4.57 -4.97 17.28
C LEU A 111 5.36 -4.54 18.53
N GLY A 112 6.02 -3.38 18.48
CA GLY A 112 6.78 -2.85 19.62
C GLY A 112 5.94 -2.21 20.72
N ALA A 113 4.63 -2.09 20.52
CA ALA A 113 3.69 -1.52 21.50
C ALA A 113 3.11 -2.56 22.48
N ASN A 114 3.53 -3.83 22.37
CA ASN A 114 3.19 -4.90 23.32
C ASN A 114 4.12 -4.97 24.52
#